data_AF-A0A382MZM7-F1
#
_entry.id   AF-A0A382MZM7-F1
#
_cell.length_a   1.000
_cell.length_b   1.000
_cell.length_c   1.000
_cell.angle_alpha   90.00
_cell.angle_beta   90.00
_cell.angle_gamma   90.00
#
_symmetry.space_group_name_H-M   'P 1'
#
loop_
_entity.id
_entity.type
_entity.pdbx_description
1 polymer ?
#
loop_
_entity_poly.entity_id
_entity_poly.type
_entity_poly.pdbx_seq_one_letter_code
_entity_poly.pdbx_strand_id
1 'polypeptide(L)'
;MKDVTLTSLNFMSGYMKKWIPILFISLICAQGEYNMTGAFGTITMDGKIWNQLAFRPEIPLGKFGLALDLVFYFDENGNLHKDEWDFSDGNAIKNTLIDKIYYLRYGYPGDPLFGKIGALDQIQLGYGILVDGYSNSIEYPQVRKIGMNFEYTKGLYSFQGFVNDFKENIGLTGIRIQTTSLLSFPVGISAVVDRNQFLGLKDSDGDGRPNLVDDFP
;
A
#
# COMPACT_ATOMS: atom_id res chain seq x y z
N MET A 1 -29.66 40.77 -2.97
CA MET A 1 -29.55 39.45 -2.27
C MET A 1 -28.46 38.53 -2.81
N LYS A 2 -27.90 38.75 -4.02
CA LYS A 2 -26.80 37.92 -4.56
C LYS A 2 -25.39 38.32 -4.10
N ASP A 3 -25.19 39.57 -3.67
CA ASP A 3 -23.85 40.06 -3.32
C ASP A 3 -23.41 39.69 -1.88
N VAL A 4 -24.37 39.53 -0.96
CA VAL A 4 -24.09 39.17 0.43
C VAL A 4 -23.62 37.71 0.54
N THR A 5 -24.12 36.82 -0.31
CA THR A 5 -23.75 35.40 -0.35
C THR A 5 -22.38 35.15 -1.00
N LEU A 6 -21.97 35.95 -1.99
CA LEU A 6 -20.61 35.82 -2.57
C LEU A 6 -19.52 36.30 -1.60
N THR A 7 -19.81 37.36 -0.84
CA THR A 7 -18.87 37.95 0.10
C THR A 7 -18.65 37.01 1.31
N SER A 8 -19.69 36.34 1.80
CA SER A 8 -19.58 35.34 2.87
C SER A 8 -18.86 34.05 2.41
N LEU A 9 -19.05 33.62 1.16
CA LEU A 9 -18.38 32.43 0.62
C LEU A 9 -16.86 32.66 0.43
N ASN A 10 -16.47 33.84 -0.06
CA ASN A 10 -15.07 34.23 -0.19
C ASN A 10 -14.40 34.43 1.18
N PHE A 11 -15.13 34.94 2.17
CA PHE A 11 -14.65 35.07 3.54
C PHE A 11 -14.46 33.69 4.21
N MET A 12 -15.41 32.77 4.05
CA MET A 12 -15.29 31.38 4.53
C MET A 12 -14.14 30.62 3.85
N SER A 13 -13.94 30.79 2.54
CA SER A 13 -12.83 30.18 1.78
C SER A 13 -11.46 30.65 2.27
N GLY A 14 -11.30 31.95 2.54
CA GLY A 14 -10.07 32.51 3.08
C GLY A 14 -9.75 32.03 4.49
N TYR A 15 -10.76 31.84 5.35
CA TYR A 15 -10.59 31.25 6.67
C TYR A 15 -10.24 29.76 6.57
N MET A 16 -10.99 28.97 5.79
CA MET A 16 -10.73 27.54 5.61
C MET A 16 -9.30 27.24 5.13
N LYS A 17 -8.74 28.06 4.22
CA LYS A 17 -7.33 27.95 3.79
C LYS A 17 -6.30 28.10 4.91
N LYS A 18 -6.59 28.87 5.96
CA LYS A 18 -5.71 29.04 7.13
C LYS A 18 -5.82 27.88 8.13
N TRP A 19 -6.98 27.23 8.17
CA TRP A 19 -7.21 26.07 9.06
C TRP A 19 -6.72 24.76 8.45
N ILE A 20 -6.66 24.62 7.12
CA ILE A 20 -6.11 23.43 6.45
C ILE A 20 -4.68 23.07 6.93
N PRO A 21 -3.70 23.99 6.99
CA PRO A 21 -2.37 23.65 7.50
C PRO A 21 -2.37 23.33 9.00
N ILE A 22 -3.26 23.94 9.79
CA ILE A 22 -3.39 23.64 11.23
C ILE A 22 -4.04 22.26 11.44
N LEU A 23 -5.01 21.87 10.60
CA LEU A 23 -5.58 20.53 10.57
C LEU A 23 -4.55 19.49 10.14
N PHE A 24 -3.76 19.78 9.10
CA PHE A 24 -2.63 18.95 8.66
C PHE A 24 -1.57 18.80 9.76
N ILE A 25 -1.19 19.89 10.44
CA ILE A 25 -0.23 19.87 11.55
C ILE A 25 -0.81 19.16 12.77
N SER A 26 -2.10 19.30 13.06
CA SER A 26 -2.75 18.58 14.17
C SER A 26 -2.85 17.07 13.90
N LEU A 27 -3.03 16.66 12.63
CA LEU A 27 -2.90 15.26 12.20
C LEU A 27 -1.47 14.75 12.36
N ILE A 28 -0.46 15.61 12.15
CA ILE A 28 0.96 15.27 12.33
C ILE A 28 1.35 15.24 13.83
N CYS A 29 0.72 16.06 14.68
CA CYS A 29 1.11 16.22 16.10
C CYS A 29 0.23 15.44 17.09
N ALA A 30 -0.90 14.84 16.68
CA ALA A 30 -1.78 14.04 17.55
C ALA A 30 -1.30 12.60 17.77
N GLN A 31 -0.01 12.35 17.57
CA GLN A 31 0.45 11.04 17.17
C GLN A 31 1.58 10.56 18.11
N GLY A 32 1.25 9.59 19.01
CA GLY A 32 2.15 8.64 19.70
C GLY A 32 3.23 7.96 18.83
N GLU A 33 3.52 6.68 18.94
CA GLU A 33 4.55 6.06 18.07
C GLU A 33 4.00 5.88 16.65
N TYR A 34 4.35 6.79 15.73
CA TYR A 34 3.92 6.72 14.34
C TYR A 34 5.08 6.47 13.41
N ASN A 35 4.96 5.38 12.65
CA ASN A 35 5.91 5.03 11.62
C ASN A 35 5.62 5.89 10.38
N MET A 36 6.38 6.97 10.22
CA MET A 36 6.39 7.75 8.98
C MET A 36 7.64 7.38 8.19
N THR A 37 7.45 6.80 7.00
CA THR A 37 8.57 6.58 6.06
C THR A 37 8.60 7.72 5.04
N GLY A 38 9.77 8.31 4.85
CA GLY A 38 10.01 9.32 3.84
C GLY A 38 11.16 8.93 2.93
N ALA A 39 11.12 9.37 1.67
CA ALA A 39 12.21 9.20 0.72
C ALA A 39 12.40 10.47 -0.10
N PHE A 40 13.65 10.75 -0.47
CA PHE A 40 14.04 11.82 -1.38
C PHE A 40 14.90 11.23 -2.48
N GLY A 41 14.67 11.66 -3.72
CA GLY A 41 15.40 11.14 -4.87
C GLY A 41 15.24 11.99 -6.12
N THR A 42 15.67 11.45 -7.24
CA THR A 42 15.58 12.12 -8.54
C THR A 42 15.15 11.11 -9.57
N ILE A 43 14.17 11.48 -10.41
CA ILE A 43 13.68 10.65 -11.52
C ILE A 43 13.77 11.45 -12.81
N THR A 44 14.04 10.77 -13.93
CA THR A 44 13.95 11.37 -15.26
C THR A 44 12.65 10.91 -15.90
N MET A 45 11.75 11.85 -16.21
CA MET A 45 10.47 11.59 -16.89
C MET A 45 10.42 12.50 -18.11
N ASP A 46 10.12 11.92 -19.28
CA ASP A 46 10.06 12.63 -20.56
C ASP A 46 11.31 13.47 -20.89
N GLY A 47 12.50 12.96 -20.53
CA GLY A 47 13.78 13.64 -20.74
C GLY A 47 14.04 14.82 -19.82
N LYS A 48 13.15 15.10 -18.85
CA LYS A 48 13.32 16.13 -17.83
C LYS A 48 13.61 15.52 -16.46
N ILE A 49 14.51 16.15 -15.71
CA ILE A 49 14.86 15.76 -14.34
C ILE A 49 13.83 16.33 -13.36
N TRP A 50 13.34 15.47 -12.47
CA TRP A 50 12.41 15.81 -11.39
C TRP A 50 12.97 15.39 -10.04
N ASN A 51 12.96 16.31 -9.08
CA ASN A 51 13.26 16.02 -7.68
C ASN A 51 12.03 15.39 -7.02
N GLN A 52 12.19 14.17 -6.52
CA GLN A 52 11.14 13.41 -5.87
C GLN A 52 11.21 13.58 -4.36
N LEU A 53 10.05 13.84 -3.77
CA LEU A 53 9.82 13.81 -2.33
C LEU A 53 8.62 12.92 -2.04
N ALA A 54 8.83 11.84 -1.29
CA ALA A 54 7.81 10.84 -0.99
C ALA A 54 7.60 10.68 0.51
N PHE A 55 6.35 10.53 0.92
CA PHE A 55 5.94 10.28 2.30
C PHE A 55 4.84 9.24 2.37
N ARG A 56 4.94 8.35 3.36
CA ARG A 56 3.89 7.36 3.68
C ARG A 56 3.44 7.48 5.11
N PRO A 57 2.59 8.47 5.44
CA PRO A 57 1.99 8.55 6.76
C PRO A 57 0.92 7.47 6.92
N GLU A 58 0.79 6.96 8.14
CA GLU A 58 -0.32 6.08 8.52
C GLU A 58 -1.27 6.80 9.47
N ILE A 59 -2.54 6.94 9.06
CA ILE A 59 -3.59 7.59 9.83
C ILE A 59 -4.40 6.50 10.56
N PRO A 60 -4.38 6.43 11.90
CA PRO A 60 -5.12 5.44 12.64
C PRO A 60 -6.51 6.00 12.95
N LEU A 61 -7.50 5.14 12.74
CA LEU A 61 -8.92 5.43 12.93
C LEU A 61 -9.49 4.32 13.82
N GLY A 62 -9.15 4.39 15.11
CA GLY A 62 -9.45 3.33 16.08
C GLY A 62 -8.68 2.06 15.74
N LYS A 63 -9.41 0.97 15.43
CA LYS A 63 -8.78 -0.27 14.95
C LYS A 63 -8.39 -0.23 13.48
N PHE A 64 -8.92 0.72 12.71
CA PHE A 64 -8.52 0.88 11.31
C PHE A 64 -7.22 1.68 11.20
N GLY A 65 -6.46 1.45 10.14
CA GLY A 65 -5.32 2.26 9.75
C GLY A 65 -5.33 2.50 8.25
N LEU A 66 -5.23 3.76 7.84
CA LEU A 66 -5.13 4.17 6.45
C LEU A 66 -3.71 4.67 6.20
N ALA A 67 -2.91 3.90 5.46
CA ALA A 67 -1.62 4.36 4.98
C ALA A 67 -1.79 5.09 3.66
N LEU A 68 -1.19 6.26 3.55
CA LEU A 68 -1.15 7.04 2.32
C LEU A 68 0.19 6.84 1.61
N ASP A 69 0.21 7.07 0.30
CA ASP A 69 1.42 7.26 -0.49
C ASP A 69 1.36 8.61 -1.19
N LEU A 70 2.16 9.55 -0.69
CA LEU A 70 2.18 10.93 -1.15
C LEU A 70 3.53 11.19 -1.81
N VAL A 71 3.54 11.27 -3.13
CA VAL A 71 4.74 11.55 -3.93
C VAL A 71 4.57 12.89 -4.63
N PHE A 72 5.60 13.72 -4.53
CA PHE A 72 5.69 15.03 -5.15
C PHE A 72 6.93 15.09 -6.02
N TYR A 73 6.77 15.56 -7.26
CA TYR A 73 7.85 15.75 -8.21
C TYR A 73 8.01 17.24 -8.50
N PHE A 74 9.20 17.78 -8.28
CA PHE A 74 9.52 19.19 -8.49
C PHE A 74 10.54 19.34 -9.60
N ASP A 75 10.28 20.23 -10.55
CA ASP A 75 11.28 20.59 -11.55
C ASP A 75 12.36 21.54 -10.98
N GLU A 76 13.34 21.88 -11.82
CA GLU A 76 14.41 22.83 -11.51
C GLU A 76 13.94 24.23 -11.08
N ASN A 77 12.71 24.60 -11.45
CA ASN A 77 12.09 25.89 -11.12
C ASN A 77 11.18 25.78 -9.89
N GLY A 78 11.09 24.61 -9.25
CA GLY A 78 10.22 24.34 -8.11
C GLY A 78 8.75 24.13 -8.47
N ASN A 79 8.41 23.94 -9.74
CA ASN A 79 7.04 23.63 -10.14
C ASN A 79 6.73 22.16 -9.86
N LEU A 80 5.55 21.91 -9.30
CA LEU A 80 5.03 20.57 -9.06
C LEU A 80 4.55 19.94 -10.37
N HIS A 81 4.90 18.68 -10.60
CA HIS A 81 4.27 17.84 -11.63
C HIS A 81 2.81 17.58 -11.25
N LYS A 82 1.89 17.99 -12.13
CA LYS A 82 0.46 18.07 -11.77
C LYS A 82 -0.32 16.80 -12.08
N ASP A 83 0.22 15.92 -12.92
CA ASP A 83 -0.53 14.79 -13.46
C ASP A 83 -0.90 13.79 -12.36
N GLU A 84 -0.07 13.63 -11.32
CA GLU A 84 -0.40 12.79 -10.16
C GLU A 84 -1.38 13.46 -9.18
N TRP A 85 -1.77 14.71 -9.44
CA TRP A 85 -2.58 15.56 -8.58
C TRP A 85 -3.73 16.20 -9.37
N ASP A 86 -4.39 15.40 -10.21
CA ASP A 86 -5.52 15.86 -11.02
C ASP A 86 -6.82 15.88 -10.19
N PHE A 87 -7.36 17.08 -10.02
CA PHE A 87 -8.64 17.35 -9.35
C PHE A 87 -9.61 18.12 -10.25
N SER A 88 -9.45 18.00 -11.57
CA SER A 88 -10.21 18.74 -12.58
C SER A 88 -11.70 18.37 -12.62
N ASP A 89 -12.03 17.10 -12.40
CA ASP A 89 -13.40 16.59 -12.36
C ASP A 89 -13.59 15.45 -11.35
N GLY A 90 -14.84 15.01 -11.16
CA GLY A 90 -15.18 13.98 -10.17
C GLY A 90 -14.51 12.62 -10.38
N ASN A 91 -14.28 12.19 -11.62
CA ASN A 91 -13.59 10.94 -11.92
C ASN A 91 -12.08 11.09 -11.69
N ALA A 92 -11.49 12.21 -12.12
CA ALA A 92 -10.09 12.54 -11.86
C ALA A 92 -9.81 12.58 -10.35
N ILE A 93 -10.64 13.28 -9.58
CA ILE A 93 -10.56 13.34 -8.12
C ILE A 93 -10.59 11.93 -7.52
N LYS A 94 -11.52 11.07 -7.94
CA LYS A 94 -11.63 9.70 -7.43
C LYS A 94 -10.37 8.90 -7.71
N ASN A 95 -9.88 8.92 -8.95
CA ASN A 95 -8.68 8.17 -9.34
C ASN A 95 -7.46 8.67 -8.56
N THR A 96 -7.25 9.98 -8.53
CA THR A 96 -6.17 10.63 -7.77
C THR A 96 -6.20 10.23 -6.30
N LEU A 97 -7.37 10.23 -5.65
CA LEU A 97 -7.47 9.86 -4.23
C LEU A 97 -7.21 8.38 -3.98
N ILE A 98 -7.72 7.48 -4.81
CA ILE A 98 -7.45 6.04 -4.70
C ILE A 98 -5.96 5.76 -4.89
N ASP A 99 -5.32 6.47 -5.81
CA ASP A 99 -3.88 6.39 -6.07
C ASP A 99 -3.01 6.87 -4.91
N LYS A 100 -3.57 7.59 -3.93
CA LYS A 100 -2.84 7.96 -2.70
C LYS A 100 -3.05 6.97 -1.56
N ILE A 101 -3.83 5.91 -1.73
CA ILE A 101 -4.01 4.89 -0.69
C ILE A 101 -2.94 3.81 -0.87
N TYR A 102 -2.05 3.69 0.11
CA TYR A 102 -1.02 2.64 0.14
C TYR A 102 -1.61 1.33 0.65
N TYR A 103 -2.28 1.36 1.81
CA TYR A 103 -3.11 0.25 2.28
C TYR A 103 -4.19 0.75 3.24
N LEU A 104 -5.20 -0.09 3.42
CA LEU A 104 -6.14 -0.04 4.54
C LEU A 104 -5.94 -1.28 5.40
N ARG A 105 -5.93 -1.13 6.72
CA ARG A 105 -5.91 -2.25 7.66
C ARG A 105 -6.98 -2.13 8.73
N TYR A 106 -7.26 -3.25 9.37
CA TYR A 106 -7.99 -3.39 10.63
C TYR A 106 -7.17 -4.24 11.58
N GLY A 107 -6.94 -3.76 12.81
CA GLY A 107 -6.08 -4.40 13.79
C GLY A 107 -4.59 -4.37 13.41
N TYR A 108 -3.79 -5.11 14.15
CA TYR A 108 -2.38 -5.38 13.88
C TYR A 108 -2.13 -6.89 13.83
N PRO A 109 -1.06 -7.37 13.15
CA PRO A 109 -0.68 -8.78 13.19
C PRO A 109 -0.65 -9.32 14.63
N GLY A 110 -1.24 -10.49 14.86
CA GLY A 110 -1.42 -11.07 16.20
C GLY A 110 -2.71 -10.67 16.95
N ASP A 111 -3.45 -9.65 16.50
CA ASP A 111 -4.77 -9.35 17.06
C ASP A 111 -5.77 -10.51 16.80
N PRO A 112 -6.86 -10.63 17.58
CA PRO A 112 -7.89 -11.67 17.34
C PRO A 112 -8.50 -11.63 15.93
N LEU A 113 -8.51 -10.45 15.31
CA LEU A 113 -8.90 -10.24 13.93
C LEU A 113 -8.02 -9.15 13.35
N PHE A 114 -7.26 -9.50 12.32
CA PHE A 114 -6.45 -8.58 11.55
C PHE A 114 -6.74 -8.76 10.06
N GLY A 115 -6.77 -7.64 9.34
CA GLY A 115 -6.86 -7.64 7.88
C GLY A 115 -6.14 -6.42 7.32
N LYS A 116 -5.45 -6.58 6.20
CA LYS A 116 -4.81 -5.51 5.44
C LYS A 116 -5.10 -5.73 3.96
N ILE A 117 -5.46 -4.67 3.23
CA ILE A 117 -5.65 -4.66 1.78
C ILE A 117 -4.87 -3.51 1.15
N GLY A 118 -4.20 -3.75 0.03
CA GLY A 118 -3.32 -2.79 -0.64
C GLY A 118 -1.90 -3.32 -0.77
N ALA A 119 -0.92 -2.46 -0.51
CA ALA A 119 0.48 -2.86 -0.44
C ALA A 119 0.73 -3.78 0.77
N LEU A 120 1.42 -4.88 0.50
CA LEU A 120 1.84 -5.89 1.47
C LEU A 120 3.35 -5.77 1.65
N ASP A 121 3.74 -5.38 2.86
CA ASP A 121 5.14 -5.26 3.27
C ASP A 121 5.46 -6.37 4.27
N GLN A 122 6.53 -7.12 4.04
CA GLN A 122 7.09 -8.08 4.99
C GLN A 122 6.07 -9.14 5.47
N ILE A 123 5.36 -9.77 4.53
CA ILE A 123 4.46 -10.88 4.82
C ILE A 123 5.26 -12.10 5.24
N GLN A 124 4.90 -12.63 6.41
CA GLN A 124 5.40 -13.88 6.95
C GLN A 124 4.22 -14.81 7.22
N LEU A 125 4.31 -16.06 6.79
CA LEU A 125 3.31 -17.08 7.08
C LEU A 125 3.80 -18.00 8.20
N GLY A 126 3.08 -18.02 9.33
CA GLY A 126 3.49 -18.76 10.52
C GLY A 126 4.88 -18.34 11.00
N TYR A 127 5.78 -19.32 11.09
CA TYR A 127 7.17 -19.09 11.52
C TYR A 127 8.13 -18.75 10.38
N GLY A 128 7.63 -18.42 9.18
CA GLY A 128 8.48 -18.03 8.05
C GLY A 128 9.03 -19.20 7.22
N ILE A 129 8.60 -20.44 7.48
CA ILE A 129 9.16 -21.62 6.80
C ILE A 129 8.89 -21.61 5.29
N LEU A 130 7.67 -21.25 4.88
CA LEU A 130 7.29 -21.21 3.46
C LEU A 130 7.32 -19.79 2.87
N VAL A 131 7.02 -18.78 3.68
CA VAL A 131 6.96 -17.38 3.26
C VAL A 131 7.50 -16.53 4.39
N ASP A 132 8.57 -15.82 4.12
CA ASP A 132 9.25 -14.91 5.03
C ASP A 132 9.64 -13.64 4.28
N GLY A 133 9.30 -12.48 4.84
CA GLY A 133 9.60 -11.18 4.26
C GLY A 133 9.01 -10.90 2.86
N TYR A 134 7.94 -11.59 2.45
CA TYR A 134 7.35 -11.36 1.12
C TYR A 134 6.77 -9.95 0.99
N SER A 135 6.94 -9.32 -0.17
CA SER A 135 6.36 -8.03 -0.46
C SER A 135 5.87 -7.95 -1.91
N ASN A 136 4.69 -7.35 -2.09
CA ASN A 136 4.15 -7.03 -3.42
C ASN A 136 4.46 -5.58 -3.84
N SER A 137 5.23 -4.83 -3.04
CA SER A 137 5.49 -3.40 -3.21
C SER A 137 6.96 -3.09 -3.57
N ILE A 138 7.73 -4.10 -4.01
CA ILE A 138 9.14 -3.94 -4.42
C ILE A 138 9.27 -3.03 -5.65
N GLU A 139 8.36 -3.15 -6.61
CA GLU A 139 8.34 -2.36 -7.85
C GLU A 139 7.60 -1.02 -7.68
N TYR A 140 7.24 -0.67 -6.45
CA TYR A 140 6.54 0.55 -6.15
C TYR A 140 7.46 1.77 -6.36
N PRO A 141 6.99 2.89 -6.94
CA PRO A 141 5.60 3.18 -7.32
C PRO A 141 5.19 2.75 -8.74
N GLN A 142 6.12 2.19 -9.53
CA GLN A 142 5.92 1.92 -10.96
C GLN A 142 4.83 0.86 -11.19
N VAL A 143 4.87 -0.23 -10.42
CA VAL A 143 3.86 -1.29 -10.46
C VAL A 143 3.13 -1.33 -9.13
N ARG A 144 1.82 -1.04 -9.16
CA ARG A 144 0.95 -0.95 -7.98
C ARG A 144 0.06 -2.19 -7.90
N LYS A 145 0.52 -3.19 -7.15
CA LYS A 145 -0.21 -4.42 -6.83
C LYS A 145 -1.13 -4.19 -5.62
N ILE A 146 -2.28 -4.86 -5.62
CA ILE A 146 -3.23 -4.81 -4.49
C ILE A 146 -3.39 -6.22 -3.97
N GLY A 147 -2.76 -6.50 -2.83
CA GLY A 147 -2.88 -7.78 -2.13
C GLY A 147 -3.78 -7.69 -0.92
N MET A 148 -3.98 -8.84 -0.26
CA MET A 148 -4.64 -8.92 1.04
C MET A 148 -3.84 -9.82 1.97
N ASN A 149 -3.74 -9.43 3.23
CA ASN A 149 -3.27 -10.26 4.34
C ASN A 149 -4.36 -10.31 5.41
N PHE A 150 -4.55 -11.47 6.04
CA PHE A 150 -5.59 -11.70 7.02
C PHE A 150 -5.13 -12.67 8.11
N GLU A 151 -5.48 -12.36 9.36
CA GLU A 151 -5.30 -13.24 10.50
C GLU A 151 -6.56 -13.26 11.36
N TYR A 152 -6.90 -14.43 11.88
CA TYR A 152 -8.01 -14.61 12.79
C TYR A 152 -7.67 -15.63 13.85
N THR A 153 -7.84 -15.25 15.12
CA THR A 153 -7.55 -16.11 16.26
C THR A 153 -8.75 -16.15 17.20
N LYS A 154 -9.21 -17.37 17.51
CA LYS A 154 -10.30 -17.61 18.45
C LYS A 154 -10.02 -18.84 19.30
N GLY A 155 -9.82 -18.61 20.60
CA GLY A 155 -9.52 -19.66 21.56
C GLY A 155 -8.23 -20.39 21.20
N LEU A 156 -8.34 -21.71 20.96
CA LEU A 156 -7.20 -22.58 20.66
C LEU A 156 -6.92 -22.71 19.15
N TYR A 157 -7.54 -21.87 18.30
CA TYR A 157 -7.41 -21.93 16.85
C TYR A 157 -6.97 -20.57 16.29
N SER A 158 -6.06 -20.61 15.33
CA SER A 158 -5.58 -19.45 14.57
C SER A 158 -5.54 -19.77 13.08
N PHE A 159 -5.95 -18.80 12.27
CA PHE A 159 -5.93 -18.85 10.82
C PHE A 159 -5.13 -17.64 10.30
N GLN A 160 -4.29 -17.87 9.31
CA GLN A 160 -3.59 -16.82 8.58
C GLN A 160 -3.73 -17.07 7.08
N GLY A 161 -3.77 -16.01 6.28
CA GLY A 161 -3.71 -16.15 4.85
C GLY A 161 -3.39 -14.85 4.14
N PHE A 162 -2.80 -14.96 2.96
CA PHE A 162 -2.51 -13.80 2.11
C PHE A 162 -2.66 -14.15 0.63
N VAL A 163 -2.97 -13.12 -0.15
CA VAL A 163 -3.01 -13.13 -1.62
C VAL A 163 -2.19 -11.94 -2.11
N ASN A 164 -1.26 -12.16 -3.04
CA ASN A 164 -0.31 -11.13 -3.42
C ASN A 164 -0.88 -9.99 -4.28
N ASP A 165 -1.75 -10.31 -5.24
CA ASP A 165 -2.30 -9.31 -6.15
C ASP A 165 -3.66 -9.73 -6.71
N PHE A 166 -4.64 -8.83 -6.63
CA PHE A 166 -5.97 -8.98 -7.23
C PHE A 166 -6.08 -8.27 -8.59
N LYS A 167 -5.16 -7.36 -8.92
CA LYS A 167 -5.27 -6.54 -10.14
C LYS A 167 -4.84 -7.29 -11.39
N GLU A 168 -3.66 -7.89 -11.37
CA GLU A 168 -3.10 -8.55 -12.56
C GLU A 168 -3.32 -10.06 -12.48
N ASN A 169 -2.86 -10.70 -11.41
CA ASN A 169 -2.99 -12.14 -11.23
C ASN A 169 -2.80 -12.52 -9.77
N ILE A 170 -3.64 -13.45 -9.29
CA ILE A 170 -3.46 -14.14 -8.01
C ILE A 170 -2.29 -15.14 -8.18
N GLY A 171 -1.07 -14.61 -8.26
CA GLY A 171 0.14 -15.37 -8.56
C GLY A 171 0.64 -16.17 -7.37
N LEU A 172 0.78 -15.53 -6.21
CA LEU A 172 1.25 -16.13 -4.96
C LEU A 172 0.18 -16.01 -3.88
N THR A 173 -0.16 -17.12 -3.25
CA THR A 173 -1.17 -17.19 -2.19
C THR A 173 -0.76 -18.20 -1.14
N GLY A 174 -0.98 -17.88 0.14
CA GLY A 174 -0.69 -18.79 1.24
C GLY A 174 -1.80 -18.83 2.28
N ILE A 175 -1.97 -19.98 2.92
CA ILE A 175 -2.86 -20.17 4.06
C ILE A 175 -2.16 -20.98 5.16
N ARG A 176 -2.53 -20.72 6.40
CA ARG A 176 -2.10 -21.49 7.57
C ARG A 176 -3.25 -21.65 8.55
N ILE A 177 -3.39 -22.86 9.06
CA ILE A 177 -4.24 -23.17 10.21
C ILE A 177 -3.32 -23.67 11.32
N GLN A 178 -3.52 -23.16 12.53
CA GLN A 178 -2.78 -23.55 13.72
C GLN A 178 -3.72 -23.82 14.88
N THR A 179 -3.39 -24.82 15.70
CA THR A 179 -4.12 -25.11 16.93
C THR A 179 -3.21 -25.57 18.07
N THR A 180 -3.62 -25.25 19.30
CA THR A 180 -3.09 -25.82 20.55
C THR A 180 -4.08 -26.78 21.21
N SER A 181 -5.18 -27.14 20.54
CA SER A 181 -6.20 -28.02 21.10
C SER A 181 -5.78 -29.50 21.13
N LEU A 182 -4.83 -29.91 20.29
CA LEU A 182 -4.41 -31.31 20.16
C LEU A 182 -3.26 -31.66 21.10
N LEU A 183 -2.33 -30.72 21.31
CA LEU A 183 -1.11 -30.88 22.09
C LEU A 183 -0.87 -29.61 22.91
N SER A 184 -0.09 -29.69 23.99
CA SER A 184 0.29 -28.53 24.82
C SER A 184 1.21 -27.52 24.12
N PHE A 185 1.50 -27.69 22.83
CA PHE A 185 2.27 -26.78 22.00
C PHE A 185 1.56 -26.52 20.66
N PRO A 186 1.82 -25.39 19.98
CA PRO A 186 1.16 -25.07 18.72
C PRO A 186 1.54 -26.03 17.60
N VAL A 187 0.54 -26.60 16.94
CA VAL A 187 0.70 -27.39 15.71
C VAL A 187 -0.01 -26.65 14.59
N GLY A 188 0.65 -26.49 13.44
CA GLY A 188 0.04 -25.82 12.30
C GLY A 188 0.41 -26.45 10.97
N ILE A 189 -0.52 -26.35 10.02
CA ILE A 189 -0.34 -26.77 8.63
C ILE A 189 -0.38 -25.51 7.78
N SER A 190 0.56 -25.40 6.86
CA SER A 190 0.66 -24.29 5.91
C SER A 190 0.68 -24.83 4.49
N ALA A 191 0.02 -24.13 3.57
CA ALA A 191 0.05 -24.39 2.15
C ALA A 191 0.26 -23.07 1.41
N VAL A 192 1.17 -23.08 0.44
CA VAL A 192 1.47 -21.92 -0.40
C VAL A 192 1.51 -22.37 -1.85
N VAL A 193 0.88 -21.58 -2.72
CA VAL A 193 0.78 -21.85 -4.15
C VAL A 193 1.34 -20.64 -4.89
N ASP A 194 2.28 -20.92 -5.80
CA ASP A 194 2.73 -20.00 -6.84
C ASP A 194 2.26 -20.53 -8.20
N ARG A 195 1.42 -19.74 -8.89
CA ARG A 195 0.87 -20.12 -10.21
C ARG A 195 1.85 -19.88 -11.34
N ASN A 196 2.87 -19.04 -11.15
CA ASN A 196 3.89 -18.78 -12.16
C ASN A 196 5.25 -18.52 -11.51
N GLN A 197 5.90 -19.62 -11.11
CA GLN A 197 7.25 -19.63 -10.55
C GLN A 197 8.34 -19.05 -11.47
N PHE A 198 8.01 -18.82 -12.75
CA PHE A 198 8.93 -18.40 -13.79
C PHE A 198 8.85 -16.92 -14.12
N LEU A 199 7.84 -16.20 -13.63
CA LEU A 199 7.57 -14.79 -14.00
C LEU A 199 8.74 -13.83 -13.70
N GLY A 200 9.59 -14.16 -12.73
CA GLY A 200 10.77 -13.38 -12.38
C GLY A 200 12.07 -13.79 -13.10
N LEU A 201 12.03 -14.80 -13.97
CA LEU A 201 13.20 -15.29 -14.68
C LEU A 201 13.28 -14.67 -16.08
N LYS A 202 14.51 -14.50 -16.58
CA LYS A 202 14.76 -13.95 -17.92
C LYS A 202 14.22 -14.91 -18.99
N ASP A 203 13.46 -14.35 -19.92
CA ASP A 203 12.92 -15.00 -21.12
C ASP A 203 13.30 -14.08 -22.29
N SER A 204 14.17 -14.56 -23.19
CA SER A 204 14.81 -13.73 -24.21
C SER A 204 14.12 -13.80 -25.57
N ASP A 205 13.48 -14.92 -25.88
CA ASP A 205 12.71 -15.13 -27.11
C ASP A 205 11.20 -14.87 -26.92
N GLY A 206 10.75 -14.76 -25.66
CA GLY A 206 9.40 -14.34 -25.28
C GLY A 206 8.36 -15.45 -25.40
N ASP A 207 8.78 -16.72 -25.34
CA ASP A 207 7.89 -17.88 -25.50
C ASP A 207 7.14 -18.25 -24.19
N GLY A 208 7.46 -17.58 -23.08
CA GLY A 208 6.88 -17.83 -21.76
C GLY A 208 7.60 -18.91 -20.95
N ARG A 209 8.71 -19.46 -21.46
CA ARG A 209 9.64 -20.32 -20.73
C ARG A 209 10.94 -19.55 -20.49
N PRO A 210 11.39 -19.46 -19.24
CA PRO A 210 12.60 -18.72 -18.98
C PRO A 210 13.83 -19.48 -19.47
N ASN A 211 14.84 -18.72 -19.92
CA ASN A 211 16.11 -19.23 -20.45
C ASN A 211 16.79 -20.32 -19.59
N LEU A 212 16.52 -20.36 -18.29
CA LEU A 212 17.09 -21.35 -17.37
C LEU A 212 16.58 -22.78 -17.65
N VAL A 213 15.35 -22.91 -18.14
CA VAL A 213 14.67 -24.20 -18.39
C VAL A 213 14.13 -24.28 -19.82
N ASP A 214 14.58 -23.37 -20.67
CA ASP A 214 14.26 -23.37 -22.09
C ASP A 214 15.41 -23.98 -22.89
N ASP A 215 15.06 -24.91 -23.77
CA ASP A 215 15.99 -25.62 -24.63
C ASP A 215 16.39 -24.76 -25.86
N PHE A 216 15.61 -23.71 -26.19
CA PHE A 216 15.84 -22.82 -27.34
C PHE A 216 15.73 -21.30 -27.02
N PRO A 217 16.58 -20.78 -26.12
CA PRO A 217 16.45 -19.44 -25.55
C PRO A 217 16.99 -18.26 -26.37
#